data_AF-A0A948PP37-F1
#
_entry.id   AF-A0A948PP37-F1
#
_cell.length_a   1.000
_cell.length_b   1.000
_cell.length_c   1.000
_cell.angle_alpha   90.00
_cell.angle_beta   90.00
_cell.angle_gamma   90.00
#
_symmetry.space_group_name_H-M   'P 1'
#
loop_
_entity.id
_entity.type
_entity.pdbx_description
1 polymer ?
#
loop_
_entity_poly.entity_id
_entity_poly.type
_entity_poly.pdbx_seq_one_letter_code
_entity_poly.pdbx_strand_id
1 'polypeptide(L)'
;MSDKKIRSSSQLKTLREKHRDRQDSVKQWVTVCGGTGCRAYGCLKVSGALQDEIKSRGLDKEIQVRVTGCHGFCERGPLVVIQPSGVLYQKVKPGEVKEIVEETVIGSRVLDRLLYKHPTSGEKIILEKEVPFYQKQKRLIFGMNGLIDPTRIEDYITNDGYEALARILSGSKPEDVISLIKKANLRGRGGAGFPTGIKWEFCRASAGDVKYLICNCDEGDPGAYMDRSLLEGNPHLVIEGMLIGAYATGASKGYIYVRTE
;
A
#
# COMPACT_ATOMS: atom_id res chain seq x y z
N MET A 1 -0.81 -8.36 -20.72
CA MET A 1 -1.61 -9.39 -20.04
C MET A 1 -2.99 -9.39 -20.66
N SER A 2 -3.21 -10.15 -21.74
CA SER A 2 -4.56 -10.32 -22.29
C SER A 2 -5.31 -11.41 -21.51
N ASP A 3 -6.57 -11.11 -21.20
CA ASP A 3 -7.68 -12.06 -21.01
C ASP A 3 -7.56 -13.21 -20.01
N LYS A 4 -7.37 -12.92 -18.73
CA LYS A 4 -7.94 -13.81 -17.69
C LYS A 4 -8.83 -13.03 -16.73
N LYS A 5 -10.07 -12.80 -17.16
CA LYS A 5 -11.15 -12.42 -16.23
C LYS A 5 -11.21 -13.47 -15.12
N ILE A 6 -11.08 -13.02 -13.87
CA ILE A 6 -11.32 -13.85 -12.70
C ILE A 6 -12.83 -13.96 -12.52
N ARG A 7 -13.37 -15.17 -12.61
CA ARG A 7 -14.82 -15.45 -12.58
C ARG A 7 -15.28 -16.12 -11.29
N SER A 8 -14.35 -16.54 -10.43
CA SER A 8 -14.68 -17.20 -9.16
C SER A 8 -13.64 -16.94 -8.08
N SER A 9 -14.03 -17.11 -6.82
CA SER A 9 -13.14 -17.06 -5.66
C SER A 9 -12.02 -18.11 -5.74
N SER A 10 -12.31 -19.29 -6.30
CA SER A 10 -11.31 -20.33 -6.56
C SER A 10 -10.24 -19.86 -7.55
N GLN A 11 -10.62 -19.18 -8.64
CA GLN A 11 -9.65 -18.64 -9.60
C GLN A 11 -8.77 -17.54 -8.97
N LEU A 12 -9.35 -16.68 -8.12
CA LEU A 12 -8.58 -15.69 -7.36
C LEU A 12 -7.56 -16.37 -6.44
N LYS A 13 -7.97 -17.41 -5.72
CA LYS A 13 -7.10 -18.19 -4.83
C LYS A 13 -5.95 -18.84 -5.59
N THR A 14 -6.22 -19.48 -6.73
CA THR A 14 -5.17 -20.08 -7.56
C THR A 14 -4.19 -19.04 -8.09
N LEU A 15 -4.67 -17.86 -8.48
CA LEU A 15 -3.80 -16.76 -8.90
C LEU A 15 -2.92 -16.30 -7.74
N ARG A 16 -3.51 -16.12 -6.55
CA ARG A 16 -2.79 -15.75 -5.32
C ARG A 16 -1.66 -16.73 -5.01
N GLU A 17 -1.95 -18.03 -5.00
CA GLU A 17 -0.98 -19.09 -4.71
C GLU A 17 0.17 -19.10 -5.73
N LYS A 18 -0.15 -19.03 -7.02
CA LYS A 18 0.86 -18.97 -8.08
C LYS A 18 1.82 -17.78 -7.94
N HIS A 19 1.30 -16.61 -7.57
CA HIS A 19 2.12 -15.42 -7.36
C HIS A 19 2.90 -15.46 -6.05
N ARG A 20 2.35 -16.09 -5.02
CA ARG A 20 3.03 -16.33 -3.75
C ARG A 20 4.26 -17.22 -3.94
N ASP A 21 4.13 -18.34 -4.66
CA ASP A 21 5.26 -19.23 -4.97
C ASP A 21 6.41 -18.48 -5.67
N ARG A 22 6.05 -17.55 -6.57
CA ARG A 22 7.03 -16.68 -7.23
C ARG A 22 7.67 -15.69 -6.26
N GLN A 23 6.91 -15.09 -5.35
CA GLN A 23 7.47 -14.17 -4.35
C GLN A 23 8.35 -14.91 -3.33
N ASP A 24 7.99 -16.14 -2.95
CA ASP A 24 8.76 -16.97 -2.01
C ASP A 24 10.09 -17.44 -2.61
N SER A 25 10.21 -17.48 -3.93
CA SER A 25 11.50 -17.71 -4.62
C SER A 25 12.50 -16.56 -4.46
N VAL A 26 12.01 -15.37 -4.06
CA VAL A 26 12.85 -14.19 -3.77
C VAL A 26 13.21 -14.22 -2.29
N LYS A 27 14.50 -14.35 -1.99
CA LYS A 27 15.00 -14.44 -0.61
C LYS A 27 14.89 -13.13 0.13
N GLN A 28 15.08 -12.01 -0.58
CA GLN A 28 15.15 -10.69 0.03
C GLN A 28 14.55 -9.61 -0.87
N TRP A 29 13.83 -8.66 -0.27
CA TRP A 29 13.34 -7.47 -0.96
C TRP A 29 13.99 -6.23 -0.39
N VAL A 30 14.45 -5.34 -1.26
CA VAL A 30 14.87 -3.99 -0.88
C VAL A 30 13.75 -3.04 -1.30
N THR A 31 12.94 -2.61 -0.35
CA THR A 31 11.82 -1.72 -0.62
C THR A 31 12.27 -0.27 -0.50
N VAL A 32 11.90 0.54 -1.49
CA VAL A 32 12.18 1.98 -1.52
C VAL A 32 10.85 2.71 -1.46
N CYS A 33 10.70 3.66 -0.53
CA CYS A 33 9.48 4.46 -0.43
C CYS A 33 9.31 5.32 -1.69
N GLY A 34 8.23 5.08 -2.43
CA GLY A 34 7.92 5.72 -3.71
C GLY A 34 6.89 6.85 -3.61
N GLY A 35 6.40 7.19 -2.41
CA GLY A 35 5.44 8.28 -2.24
C GLY A 35 6.02 9.65 -2.62
N THR A 36 5.17 10.59 -3.01
CA THR A 36 5.55 11.92 -3.51
C THR A 36 6.64 12.64 -2.70
N GLY A 37 6.61 12.57 -1.36
CA GLY A 37 7.67 13.15 -0.52
C GLY A 37 9.05 12.53 -0.77
N CYS A 38 9.14 11.20 -0.85
CA CYS A 38 10.41 10.53 -1.16
C CYS A 38 10.84 10.71 -2.61
N ARG A 39 9.89 10.85 -3.56
CA ARG A 39 10.19 11.19 -4.96
C ARG A 39 10.86 12.56 -5.05
N ALA A 40 10.35 13.55 -4.31
CA ALA A 40 10.96 14.88 -4.22
C ALA A 40 12.40 14.82 -3.69
N TYR A 41 12.69 13.90 -2.77
CA TYR A 41 14.06 13.64 -2.28
C TYR A 41 14.90 12.71 -3.17
N GLY A 42 14.42 12.33 -4.36
CA GLY A 42 15.20 11.58 -5.34
C GLY A 42 15.21 10.06 -5.16
N CYS A 43 14.19 9.47 -4.53
CA CYS A 43 14.11 8.02 -4.31
C CYS A 43 14.22 7.18 -5.59
N LEU A 44 13.80 7.70 -6.75
CA LEU A 44 13.92 6.99 -8.03
C LEU A 44 15.37 6.78 -8.44
N LYS A 45 16.27 7.75 -8.14
CA LYS A 45 17.70 7.60 -8.39
C LYS A 45 18.31 6.53 -7.47
N VAL A 46 17.87 6.47 -6.22
CA VAL A 46 18.26 5.44 -5.26
C VAL A 46 17.79 4.06 -5.72
N SER A 47 16.53 3.94 -6.14
CA SER A 47 15.98 2.68 -6.64
C SER A 47 16.68 2.20 -7.91
N GLY A 48 16.95 3.10 -8.87
CA GLY A 48 17.68 2.75 -10.09
C GLY A 48 19.09 2.25 -9.78
N ALA A 49 19.84 2.98 -8.93
CA ALA A 49 21.16 2.55 -8.50
C ALA A 49 21.14 1.20 -7.77
N LEU A 50 20.13 0.94 -6.93
CA LEU A 50 19.97 -0.36 -6.24
C LEU A 50 19.74 -1.48 -7.26
N GLN A 51 18.88 -1.26 -8.24
CA GLN A 51 18.59 -2.24 -9.29
C GLN A 51 19.83 -2.55 -10.13
N ASP A 52 20.58 -1.52 -10.54
CA ASP A 52 21.79 -1.67 -11.33
C ASP A 52 22.89 -2.41 -10.55
N GLU A 53 23.09 -2.09 -9.27
CA GLU A 53 24.09 -2.73 -8.41
C GLU A 53 23.75 -4.20 -8.10
N ILE A 54 22.47 -4.53 -7.84
CA ILE A 54 22.05 -5.91 -7.61
C ILE A 54 22.21 -6.74 -8.90
N LYS A 55 21.87 -6.15 -10.05
CA LYS A 55 21.99 -6.80 -11.35
C LYS A 55 23.45 -6.99 -11.78
N SER A 56 24.33 -6.01 -11.54
CA SER A 56 25.76 -6.13 -11.87
C SER A 56 26.45 -7.26 -11.11
N ARG A 57 25.94 -7.59 -9.91
CA ARG A 57 26.39 -8.72 -9.08
C ARG A 57 25.69 -10.05 -9.40
N GLY A 58 24.75 -10.07 -10.35
CA GLY A 58 24.03 -11.28 -10.76
C GLY A 58 23.05 -11.83 -9.71
N LEU A 59 22.60 -10.97 -8.79
CA LEU A 59 21.75 -11.36 -7.65
C LEU A 59 20.26 -11.05 -7.87
N ASP A 60 19.88 -10.58 -9.06
CA ASP A 60 18.54 -10.13 -9.41
C ASP A 60 17.48 -11.26 -9.37
N LYS A 61 17.88 -12.53 -9.34
CA LYS A 61 16.95 -13.65 -9.11
C LYS A 61 16.57 -13.83 -7.64
N GLU A 62 17.47 -13.49 -6.72
CA GLU A 62 17.32 -13.76 -5.28
C GLU A 62 16.96 -12.50 -4.49
N ILE A 63 17.39 -11.33 -4.99
CA ILE A 63 17.20 -10.03 -4.37
C ILE A 63 16.49 -9.12 -5.36
N GLN A 64 15.36 -8.56 -4.94
CA GLN A 64 14.55 -7.70 -5.78
C GLN A 64 14.37 -6.32 -5.15
N VAL A 65 14.48 -5.28 -5.96
CA VAL A 65 14.22 -3.90 -5.53
C VAL A 65 12.79 -3.53 -5.89
N ARG A 66 12.03 -3.04 -4.92
CA ARG A 66 10.62 -2.67 -5.11
C ARG A 66 10.42 -1.20 -4.74
N VAL A 67 9.95 -0.40 -5.69
CA VAL A 67 9.39 0.91 -5.36
C VAL A 67 7.99 0.69 -4.84
N THR A 68 7.77 1.08 -3.60
CA THR A 68 6.52 0.82 -2.86
C THR A 68 5.76 2.12 -2.62
N GLY A 69 4.59 2.05 -2.00
CA GLY A 69 3.82 3.22 -1.60
C GLY A 69 4.51 4.08 -0.54
N CYS A 70 3.79 5.09 -0.05
CA CYS A 70 4.30 5.96 1.01
C CYS A 70 4.46 5.19 2.34
N HIS A 71 5.66 5.21 2.92
CA HIS A 71 5.93 4.64 4.24
C HIS A 71 5.46 5.57 5.37
N GLY A 72 5.37 6.88 5.12
CA GLY A 72 4.77 7.88 6.02
C GLY A 72 5.77 8.80 6.71
N PHE A 73 7.03 8.38 6.93
CA PHE A 73 8.02 9.23 7.59
C PHE A 73 8.75 10.18 6.61
N CYS A 74 7.99 11.06 5.95
CA CYS A 74 8.46 11.89 4.83
C CYS A 74 9.68 12.77 5.16
N GLU A 75 9.80 13.27 6.39
CA GLU A 75 10.96 14.07 6.86
C GLU A 75 12.29 13.30 6.75
N ARG A 76 12.23 11.97 6.76
CA ARG A 76 13.39 11.06 6.74
C ARG A 76 13.62 10.39 5.40
N GLY A 77 12.87 10.79 4.36
CA GLY A 77 13.04 10.29 3.00
C GLY A 77 14.39 10.65 2.35
N PRO A 78 14.86 9.89 1.35
CA PRO A 78 14.32 8.61 0.87
C PRO A 78 14.51 7.49 1.90
N LEU A 79 13.47 6.67 2.08
CA LEU A 79 13.47 5.53 2.99
C LEU A 79 13.74 4.25 2.20
N VAL A 80 14.62 3.42 2.73
CA VAL A 80 14.91 2.08 2.21
C VAL A 80 14.73 1.07 3.33
N VAL A 81 13.95 0.02 3.11
CA VAL A 81 13.75 -1.07 4.08
C VAL A 81 14.18 -2.38 3.45
N ILE A 82 15.00 -3.14 4.17
CA ILE A 82 15.45 -4.47 3.75
C ILE A 82 14.54 -5.50 4.39
N GLN A 83 13.85 -6.30 3.59
CA GLN A 83 12.90 -7.32 4.03
C GLN A 83 13.48 -8.71 3.74
N PRO A 84 13.35 -9.69 4.66
CA PRO A 84 12.47 -9.68 5.83
C PRO A 84 13.10 -9.15 7.13
N SER A 85 14.37 -8.74 7.11
CA SER A 85 15.08 -8.31 8.33
C SER A 85 14.46 -7.08 8.99
N GLY A 86 13.81 -6.21 8.20
CA GLY A 86 13.16 -4.99 8.66
C GLY A 86 14.13 -3.82 8.92
N VAL A 87 15.38 -3.91 8.46
CA VAL A 87 16.38 -2.84 8.63
C VAL A 87 15.93 -1.60 7.86
N LEU A 88 15.84 -0.46 8.55
CA LEU A 88 15.46 0.83 7.96
C LEU A 88 16.67 1.73 7.79
N TYR A 89 16.85 2.22 6.56
CA TYR A 89 17.74 3.33 6.25
C TYR A 89 16.95 4.57 5.85
N GLN A 90 17.39 5.71 6.39
CA GLN A 90 16.81 7.03 6.13
C GLN A 90 17.77 7.92 5.34
N LYS A 91 17.22 8.89 4.62
CA LYS A 91 17.95 9.91 3.84
C LYS A 91 19.00 9.30 2.90
N VAL A 92 18.70 8.13 2.36
CA VAL A 92 19.61 7.40 1.46
C VAL A 92 19.80 8.20 0.19
N LYS A 93 21.05 8.33 -0.28
CA LYS A 93 21.36 8.91 -1.58
C LYS A 93 21.95 7.83 -2.49
N PRO A 94 22.10 8.11 -3.80
CA PRO A 94 22.64 7.12 -4.73
C PRO A 94 24.09 6.71 -4.41
N GLY A 95 24.88 7.57 -3.77
CA GLY A 95 26.29 7.30 -3.45
C GLY A 95 26.48 6.21 -2.38
N GLU A 96 25.50 6.04 -1.49
CA GLU A 96 25.55 5.04 -0.42
C GLU A 96 25.06 3.65 -0.86
N VAL A 97 24.48 3.54 -2.06
CA VAL A 97 23.83 2.30 -2.54
C VAL A 97 24.80 1.13 -2.61
N LYS A 98 25.99 1.32 -3.18
CA LYS A 98 26.99 0.25 -3.30
C LYS A 98 27.33 -0.36 -1.94
N GLU A 99 27.54 0.49 -0.95
CA GLU A 99 27.87 0.07 0.42
C GLU A 99 26.67 -0.59 1.11
N ILE A 100 25.45 -0.09 0.90
CA ILE A 100 24.23 -0.75 1.41
C ILE A 100 24.12 -2.18 0.87
N VAL A 101 24.33 -2.36 -0.45
CA VAL A 101 24.24 -3.67 -1.09
C VAL A 101 25.31 -4.62 -0.55
N GLU A 102 26.55 -4.15 -0.46
CA GLU A 102 27.68 -4.95 0.00
C GLU A 102 27.57 -5.32 1.48
N GLU A 103 27.32 -4.35 2.35
CA GLU A 103 27.41 -4.53 3.80
C GLU A 103 26.15 -5.13 4.42
N THR A 104 24.97 -4.74 3.92
CA THR A 104 23.69 -5.07 4.57
C THR A 104 22.82 -6.00 3.75
N VAL A 105 22.78 -5.85 2.43
CA VAL A 105 21.91 -6.69 1.59
C VAL A 105 22.57 -8.06 1.38
N ILE A 106 23.88 -8.09 1.11
CA ILE A 106 24.67 -9.33 0.95
C ILE A 106 25.30 -9.73 2.28
N GLY A 107 25.92 -8.78 2.98
CA GLY A 107 26.45 -8.98 4.32
C GLY A 107 25.38 -8.92 5.41
N SER A 108 25.82 -8.93 6.66
CA SER A 108 24.95 -8.83 7.84
C SER A 108 25.26 -7.58 8.67
N ARG A 109 26.00 -6.61 8.13
CA ARG A 109 26.42 -5.38 8.82
C ARG A 109 25.48 -4.23 8.49
N VAL A 110 25.24 -3.37 9.47
CA VAL A 110 24.39 -2.18 9.31
C VAL A 110 25.22 -0.91 9.20
N LEU A 111 24.74 0.04 8.40
CA LEU A 111 25.38 1.32 8.19
C LEU A 111 24.87 2.34 9.21
N ASP A 112 25.59 2.41 10.31
CA ASP A 112 25.35 3.24 11.49
C ASP A 112 24.96 4.70 11.24
N ARG A 113 25.41 5.29 10.12
CA ARG A 113 25.12 6.68 9.73
C ARG A 113 23.77 6.87 9.03
N LEU A 114 23.22 5.78 8.47
CA LEU A 114 21.93 5.77 7.77
C LEU A 114 20.78 5.33 8.67
N LEU A 115 21.08 4.82 9.87
CA LEU A 115 20.08 4.44 10.85
C LEU A 115 19.31 5.66 11.37
N TYR A 116 18.09 5.41 11.85
CA TYR A 116 17.34 6.43 12.58
C TYR A 116 18.02 6.67 13.93
N LYS A 117 18.33 7.94 14.23
CA LYS A 117 18.85 8.36 15.53
C LYS A 117 17.73 9.04 16.32
N HIS A 118 17.40 8.50 17.49
CA HIS A 118 16.40 9.10 18.38
C HIS A 118 16.85 10.51 18.79
N PRO A 119 16.00 11.54 18.65
CA PRO A 119 16.42 12.94 18.84
C PRO A 119 16.86 13.24 20.29
N THR A 120 16.20 12.64 21.29
CA THR A 120 16.51 12.86 22.71
C THR A 120 17.59 11.93 23.26
N SER A 121 17.43 10.60 23.16
CA SER A 121 18.40 9.63 23.72
C SER A 121 19.67 9.47 22.88
N GLY A 122 19.66 9.86 21.60
CA GLY A 122 20.77 9.62 20.67
C GLY A 122 20.94 8.15 20.25
N GLU A 123 20.06 7.27 20.71
CA GLU A 123 20.03 5.85 20.36
C GLU A 123 19.80 5.64 18.86
N LYS A 124 20.54 4.70 18.27
CA LYS A 124 20.34 4.29 16.88
C LYS A 124 19.40 3.11 16.83
N ILE A 125 18.35 3.23 16.03
CA ILE A 125 17.33 2.21 15.86
C ILE A 125 17.51 1.57 14.50
N ILE A 126 17.61 0.23 14.50
CA ILE A 126 17.88 -0.57 13.31
C ILE A 126 16.58 -0.93 12.59
N LEU A 127 15.59 -1.43 13.34
CA LEU A 127 14.38 -1.98 12.74
C LEU A 127 13.32 -0.90 12.54
N GLU A 128 12.67 -0.91 11.37
CA GLU A 128 11.57 0.00 11.04
C GLU A 128 10.49 -0.02 12.14
N LYS A 129 10.05 -1.22 12.51
CA LYS A 129 9.00 -1.40 13.53
C LYS A 129 9.37 -0.84 14.90
N GLU A 130 10.65 -0.61 15.17
CA GLU A 130 11.14 -0.12 16.46
C GLU A 130 11.26 1.41 16.51
N VAL A 131 11.19 2.09 15.37
CA VAL A 131 11.23 3.54 15.35
C VAL A 131 9.98 4.09 16.03
N PRO A 132 10.10 5.03 17.00
CA PRO A 132 8.96 5.56 17.76
C PRO A 132 7.83 6.13 16.88
N PHE A 133 8.19 6.66 15.71
CA PHE A 133 7.23 7.12 14.71
C PHE A 133 6.27 6.00 14.31
N TYR A 134 6.76 4.79 14.05
CA TYR A 134 5.95 3.64 13.62
C TYR A 134 5.35 2.85 14.77
N GLN A 135 6.09 2.65 15.88
CA GLN A 135 5.63 1.86 17.05
C GLN A 135 4.28 2.33 17.60
N LYS A 136 4.01 3.63 17.54
CA LYS A 136 2.79 4.26 18.09
C LYS A 136 1.62 4.30 17.11
N GLN A 137 1.74 3.68 15.94
CA GLN A 137 0.71 3.71 14.89
C GLN A 137 -0.02 2.38 14.77
N LYS A 138 -1.34 2.46 14.53
CA LYS A 138 -2.14 1.32 14.05
C LYS A 138 -2.39 1.48 12.55
N ARG A 139 -1.53 0.88 11.73
CA ARG A 139 -1.52 1.06 10.27
C ARG A 139 -2.54 0.16 9.54
N LEU A 140 -3.83 0.35 9.82
CA LEU A 140 -4.89 -0.46 9.21
C LEU A 140 -5.01 -0.28 7.70
N ILE A 141 -4.85 0.95 7.20
CA ILE A 141 -5.02 1.29 5.79
C ILE A 141 -3.65 1.34 5.07
N PHE A 142 -2.66 1.99 5.68
CA PHE A 142 -1.33 2.18 5.11
C PHE A 142 -0.32 1.06 5.41
N GLY A 143 -0.75 -0.02 6.08
CA GLY A 143 0.16 -1.10 6.50
C GLY A 143 0.84 -1.78 5.31
N MET A 144 0.09 -2.00 4.23
CA MET A 144 0.58 -2.69 3.04
C MET A 144 1.46 -1.82 2.14
N ASN A 145 1.40 -0.49 2.29
CA ASN A 145 2.11 0.44 1.40
C ASN A 145 3.61 0.18 1.34
N GLY A 146 4.23 -0.32 2.41
CA GLY A 146 5.67 -0.63 2.44
C GLY A 146 6.04 -1.98 1.82
N LEU A 147 5.05 -2.79 1.43
CA LEU A 147 5.21 -4.17 1.00
C LEU A 147 4.81 -4.40 -0.45
N ILE A 148 3.88 -3.61 -1.00
CA ILE A 148 3.37 -3.80 -2.36
C ILE A 148 3.95 -2.81 -3.36
N ASP A 149 4.13 -3.26 -4.60
CA ASP A 149 4.27 -2.36 -5.76
C ASP A 149 2.87 -1.87 -6.16
N PRO A 150 2.57 -0.56 -6.07
CA PRO A 150 1.25 -0.01 -6.36
C PRO A 150 0.81 -0.21 -7.82
N THR A 151 1.74 -0.52 -8.73
CA THR A 151 1.47 -0.71 -10.16
C THR A 151 1.24 -2.18 -10.53
N ARG A 152 1.30 -3.10 -9.56
CA ARG A 152 1.16 -4.55 -9.77
C ARG A 152 0.01 -5.11 -8.95
N ILE A 153 -1.10 -5.41 -9.62
CA ILE A 153 -2.29 -5.99 -9.00
C ILE A 153 -1.97 -7.29 -8.25
N GLU A 154 -1.00 -8.07 -8.73
CA GLU A 154 -0.67 -9.35 -8.11
C GLU A 154 -0.05 -9.19 -6.72
N ASP A 155 0.67 -8.09 -6.46
CA ASP A 155 1.20 -7.82 -5.13
C ASP A 155 0.06 -7.55 -4.14
N TYR A 156 -1.01 -6.86 -4.57
CA TYR A 156 -2.20 -6.66 -3.75
C TYR A 156 -2.92 -8.00 -3.50
N ILE A 157 -3.10 -8.82 -4.53
CA ILE A 157 -3.75 -10.15 -4.43
C ILE A 157 -2.96 -11.11 -3.53
N THR A 158 -1.63 -11.14 -3.62
CA THR A 158 -0.79 -11.99 -2.77
C THR A 158 -0.87 -11.63 -1.29
N ASN A 159 -1.26 -10.39 -0.98
CA ASN A 159 -1.50 -9.92 0.38
C ASN A 159 -3.00 -9.79 0.69
N ASP A 160 -3.78 -10.79 0.25
CA ASP A 160 -5.23 -10.97 0.54
C ASP A 160 -6.16 -9.89 -0.04
N GLY A 161 -5.66 -9.07 -0.96
CA GLY A 161 -6.47 -8.14 -1.74
C GLY A 161 -7.55 -8.85 -2.55
N TYR A 162 -8.73 -8.23 -2.64
CA TYR A 162 -9.94 -8.77 -3.27
C TYR A 162 -10.61 -9.96 -2.57
N GLU A 163 -10.06 -10.48 -1.47
CA GLU A 163 -10.67 -11.59 -0.74
C GLU A 163 -12.03 -11.20 -0.12
N ALA A 164 -12.13 -9.98 0.42
CA ALA A 164 -13.38 -9.48 0.98
C ALA A 164 -14.45 -9.34 -0.10
N LEU A 165 -14.10 -8.77 -1.25
CA LEU A 165 -14.99 -8.69 -2.41
C LEU A 165 -15.43 -10.08 -2.89
N ALA A 166 -14.49 -11.02 -3.05
CA ALA A 166 -14.81 -12.37 -3.51
C ALA A 166 -15.79 -13.10 -2.57
N ARG A 167 -15.62 -12.95 -1.25
CA ARG A 167 -16.54 -13.50 -0.25
C ARG A 167 -17.93 -12.89 -0.37
N ILE A 168 -18.01 -11.57 -0.53
CA ILE A 168 -19.30 -10.85 -0.67
C ILE A 168 -20.05 -11.33 -1.91
N LEU A 169 -19.37 -11.38 -3.05
CA LEU A 169 -19.97 -11.81 -4.33
C LEU A 169 -20.37 -13.29 -4.35
N SER A 170 -19.80 -14.12 -3.48
CA SER A 170 -20.09 -15.56 -3.43
C SER A 170 -21.35 -15.92 -2.65
N GLY A 171 -21.98 -14.98 -1.94
CA GLY A 171 -23.24 -15.29 -1.23
C GLY A 171 -23.75 -14.30 -0.19
N SER A 172 -23.10 -13.14 0.02
CA SER A 172 -23.64 -12.12 0.94
C SER A 172 -24.72 -11.29 0.25
N LYS A 173 -25.83 -11.00 0.93
CA LYS A 173 -26.81 -10.04 0.40
C LYS A 173 -26.29 -8.61 0.57
N PRO A 174 -26.64 -7.66 -0.31
CA PRO A 174 -26.27 -6.25 -0.14
C PRO A 174 -26.61 -5.68 1.25
N GLU A 175 -27.75 -6.08 1.80
CA GLU A 175 -28.27 -5.65 3.10
C GLU A 175 -27.40 -6.18 4.27
N ASP A 176 -26.79 -7.36 4.12
CA ASP A 176 -25.85 -7.92 5.09
C ASP A 176 -24.54 -7.10 5.12
N VAL A 177 -24.07 -6.68 3.95
CA VAL A 177 -22.88 -5.82 3.82
C VAL A 177 -23.13 -4.47 4.48
N ILE A 178 -24.29 -3.84 4.23
CA ILE A 178 -24.69 -2.58 4.88
C ILE A 178 -24.72 -2.77 6.40
N SER A 179 -25.33 -3.84 6.89
CA SER A 179 -25.42 -4.16 8.32
C SER A 179 -24.04 -4.33 8.97
N LEU A 180 -23.09 -4.97 8.27
CA LEU A 180 -21.72 -5.10 8.72
C LEU A 180 -21.02 -3.74 8.86
N ILE A 181 -21.20 -2.83 7.89
CA ILE A 181 -20.64 -1.48 7.94
C ILE A 181 -21.28 -0.63 9.06
N LYS A 182 -22.59 -0.78 9.30
CA LYS A 182 -23.27 -0.16 10.44
C LYS A 182 -22.69 -0.67 11.76
N LYS A 183 -22.51 -1.99 11.90
CA LYS A 183 -21.91 -2.62 13.09
C LYS A 183 -20.45 -2.18 13.32
N ALA A 184 -19.68 -1.98 12.25
CA ALA A 184 -18.32 -1.47 12.32
C ALA A 184 -18.24 0.02 12.74
N ASN A 185 -19.38 0.72 12.81
CA ASN A 185 -19.47 2.13 13.14
C ASN A 185 -18.55 3.02 12.27
N LEU A 186 -18.44 2.67 10.98
CA LEU A 186 -17.59 3.43 10.06
C LEU A 186 -18.22 4.80 9.79
N ARG A 187 -17.46 5.86 10.03
CA ARG A 187 -17.85 7.25 9.76
C ARG A 187 -17.12 7.80 8.53
N GLY A 188 -17.75 8.72 7.81
CA GLY A 188 -17.15 9.40 6.68
C GLY A 188 -15.86 10.11 7.08
N ARG A 189 -14.77 9.88 6.33
CA ARG A 189 -13.42 10.37 6.66
C ARG A 189 -13.06 11.72 6.02
N GLY A 190 -13.88 12.24 5.12
CA GLY A 190 -13.74 13.60 4.57
C GLY A 190 -14.29 14.71 5.48
N GLY A 191 -14.11 14.61 6.80
CA GLY A 191 -14.50 15.66 7.75
C GLY A 191 -15.90 15.54 8.37
N ALA A 192 -16.97 15.45 7.56
CA ALA A 192 -18.35 15.51 8.07
C ALA A 192 -18.74 14.38 9.04
N GLY A 193 -18.04 13.25 9.02
CA GLY A 193 -18.22 12.19 10.01
C GLY A 193 -19.60 11.52 10.00
N PHE A 194 -20.38 11.62 8.93
CA PHE A 194 -21.68 10.96 8.84
C PHE A 194 -21.54 9.42 8.84
N PRO A 195 -22.41 8.65 9.52
CA PRO A 195 -22.32 7.18 9.53
C PRO A 195 -22.47 6.58 8.12
N THR A 196 -21.43 5.86 7.69
CA THR A 196 -21.30 5.35 6.31
C THR A 196 -22.39 4.32 6.01
N GLY A 197 -22.66 3.41 6.95
CA GLY A 197 -23.69 2.39 6.78
C GLY A 197 -25.10 2.96 6.64
N ILE A 198 -25.42 4.04 7.36
CA ILE A 198 -26.71 4.74 7.22
C ILE A 198 -26.81 5.41 5.85
N LYS A 199 -25.73 6.07 5.40
CA LYS A 199 -25.68 6.67 4.04
C LYS A 199 -25.91 5.63 2.95
N TRP A 200 -25.33 4.44 3.09
CA TRP A 200 -25.52 3.35 2.13
C TRP A 200 -26.94 2.78 2.16
N GLU A 201 -27.53 2.62 3.34
CA GLU A 201 -28.92 2.19 3.52
C GLU A 201 -29.91 3.13 2.81
N PHE A 202 -29.76 4.45 2.99
CA PHE A 202 -30.60 5.43 2.29
C PHE A 202 -30.46 5.33 0.77
N CYS A 203 -29.23 5.21 0.25
CA CYS A 203 -28.99 5.05 -1.18
C CYS A 203 -29.64 3.76 -1.71
N ARG A 204 -29.49 2.65 -0.99
CA ARG A 204 -30.08 1.35 -1.37
C ARG A 204 -31.61 1.40 -1.37
N ALA A 205 -32.22 2.02 -0.37
CA ALA A 205 -33.68 2.15 -0.23
C ALA A 205 -34.31 3.16 -1.19
N SER A 206 -33.52 4.09 -1.73
CA SER A 206 -34.02 5.08 -2.69
C SER A 206 -34.49 4.42 -3.99
N ALA A 207 -35.63 4.90 -4.52
CA ALA A 207 -36.19 4.45 -5.79
C ALA A 207 -35.29 4.84 -6.98
N GLY A 208 -35.41 4.10 -8.08
CA GLY A 208 -34.67 4.33 -9.33
C GLY A 208 -33.67 3.22 -9.64
N ASP A 209 -33.56 2.91 -10.93
CA ASP A 209 -32.74 1.80 -11.43
C ASP A 209 -31.26 2.16 -11.61
N VAL A 210 -30.96 3.46 -11.67
CA VAL A 210 -29.61 3.97 -11.91
C VAL A 210 -29.07 4.61 -10.65
N LYS A 211 -28.02 4.00 -10.09
CA LYS A 211 -27.30 4.49 -8.91
C LYS A 211 -25.83 4.62 -9.22
N TYR A 212 -25.21 5.61 -8.59
CA TYR A 212 -23.81 5.98 -8.80
C TYR A 212 -23.04 5.88 -7.49
N LEU A 213 -21.76 5.49 -7.59
CA LEU A 213 -20.80 5.57 -6.50
C LEU A 213 -19.70 6.56 -6.88
N ILE A 214 -19.52 7.60 -6.07
CA ILE A 214 -18.51 8.64 -6.32
C ILE A 214 -17.48 8.56 -5.19
N CYS A 215 -16.22 8.35 -5.55
CA CYS A 215 -15.08 8.50 -4.66
C CYS A 215 -14.55 9.93 -4.83
N ASN A 216 -14.69 10.75 -3.78
CA ASN A 216 -14.14 12.09 -3.75
C ASN A 216 -12.67 12.00 -3.30
N CYS A 217 -11.76 12.29 -4.22
CA CYS A 217 -10.32 12.36 -4.02
C CYS A 217 -9.78 13.75 -4.37
N ASP A 218 -10.60 14.79 -4.14
CA ASP A 218 -10.19 16.18 -4.36
C ASP A 218 -9.13 16.63 -3.35
N GLU A 219 -9.17 16.10 -2.11
CA GLU A 219 -8.21 16.36 -1.02
C GLU A 219 -7.67 17.80 -1.01
N GLY A 220 -8.58 18.79 -1.06
CA GLY A 220 -8.24 20.20 -1.25
C GLY A 220 -7.60 20.88 -0.04
N ASP A 221 -7.75 20.29 1.15
CA ASP A 221 -7.35 20.88 2.42
C ASP A 221 -5.82 20.99 2.57
N PRO A 222 -5.27 22.17 2.93
CA PRO A 222 -3.84 22.31 3.19
C PRO A 222 -3.33 21.33 4.23
N GLY A 223 -2.25 20.61 3.89
CA GLY A 223 -1.64 19.61 4.76
C GLY A 223 -2.30 18.23 4.73
N ALA A 224 -3.41 18.05 4.00
CA ALA A 224 -3.95 16.73 3.71
C ALA A 224 -3.18 16.08 2.55
N TYR A 225 -2.82 14.81 2.71
CA TYR A 225 -2.17 13.99 1.69
C TYR A 225 -2.39 12.49 1.92
N MET A 226 -3.38 12.14 2.75
CA MET A 226 -3.72 10.77 3.11
C MET A 226 -4.39 10.05 1.94
N ASP A 227 -5.29 10.71 1.22
CA ASP A 227 -5.96 10.15 0.05
C ASP A 227 -4.94 9.97 -1.08
N ARG A 228 -4.12 10.99 -1.35
CA ARG A 228 -2.99 10.87 -2.30
C ARG A 228 -2.08 9.71 -1.94
N SER A 229 -1.67 9.58 -0.68
CA SER A 229 -0.78 8.49 -0.23
C SER A 229 -1.39 7.11 -0.41
N LEU A 230 -2.72 7.01 -0.37
CA LEU A 230 -3.45 5.77 -0.57
C LEU A 230 -3.60 5.44 -2.06
N LEU A 231 -3.97 6.43 -2.87
CA LEU A 231 -4.11 6.28 -4.32
C LEU A 231 -2.78 5.94 -4.99
N GLU A 232 -1.69 6.61 -4.59
CA GLU A 232 -0.35 6.33 -5.10
C GLU A 232 0.22 5.00 -4.58
N GLY A 233 -0.12 4.61 -3.34
CA GLY A 233 0.54 3.51 -2.64
C GLY A 233 -0.20 2.18 -2.64
N ASN A 234 -1.53 2.21 -2.75
CA ASN A 234 -2.39 1.04 -2.78
C ASN A 234 -3.72 1.36 -3.49
N PRO A 235 -3.71 1.64 -4.81
CA PRO A 235 -4.91 2.02 -5.55
C PRO A 235 -5.98 0.92 -5.54
N HIS A 236 -5.57 -0.35 -5.53
CA HIS A 236 -6.49 -1.48 -5.54
C HIS A 236 -7.32 -1.59 -4.25
N LEU A 237 -6.81 -1.13 -3.10
CA LEU A 237 -7.59 -1.05 -1.86
C LEU A 237 -8.76 -0.06 -1.98
N VAL A 238 -8.56 1.06 -2.67
CA VAL A 238 -9.63 2.04 -2.96
C VAL A 238 -10.65 1.44 -3.91
N ILE A 239 -10.17 0.83 -5.01
CA ILE A 239 -11.03 0.19 -6.01
C ILE A 239 -11.85 -0.94 -5.38
N GLU A 240 -11.26 -1.80 -4.55
CA GLU A 240 -11.98 -2.86 -3.85
C GLU A 240 -13.08 -2.28 -2.94
N GLY A 241 -12.76 -1.25 -2.15
CA GLY A 241 -13.75 -0.56 -1.32
C GLY A 241 -14.92 0.02 -2.13
N MET A 242 -14.62 0.62 -3.29
CA MET A 242 -15.64 1.12 -4.22
C MET A 242 -16.51 0.00 -4.78
N LEU A 243 -15.94 -1.14 -5.17
CA LEU A 243 -16.68 -2.30 -5.68
C LEU A 243 -17.62 -2.87 -4.62
N ILE A 244 -17.15 -2.97 -3.38
CA ILE A 244 -17.95 -3.42 -2.23
C ILE A 244 -19.11 -2.44 -1.96
N GLY A 245 -18.82 -1.13 -1.94
CA GLY A 245 -19.85 -0.11 -1.76
C GLY A 245 -20.87 -0.06 -2.89
N ALA A 246 -20.44 -0.29 -4.13
CA ALA A 246 -21.31 -0.33 -5.30
C ALA A 246 -22.25 -1.54 -5.23
N TYR A 247 -21.71 -2.71 -4.89
CA TYR A 247 -22.51 -3.92 -4.63
C TYR A 247 -23.57 -3.69 -3.54
N ALA A 248 -23.16 -3.13 -2.41
CA ALA A 248 -24.04 -2.88 -1.26
C ALA A 248 -25.17 -1.89 -1.58
N THR A 249 -24.89 -0.84 -2.35
CA THR A 249 -25.86 0.21 -2.68
C THR A 249 -26.68 -0.07 -3.93
N GLY A 250 -26.26 -1.02 -4.76
CA GLY A 250 -26.85 -1.29 -6.08
C GLY A 250 -26.38 -0.32 -7.17
N ALA A 251 -25.24 0.36 -6.98
CA ALA A 251 -24.66 1.21 -8.00
C ALA A 251 -23.99 0.38 -9.10
N SER A 252 -24.27 0.73 -10.36
CA SER A 252 -23.69 0.08 -11.54
C SER A 252 -22.61 0.93 -12.22
N LYS A 253 -22.46 2.19 -11.81
CA LYS A 253 -21.45 3.13 -12.32
C LYS A 253 -20.69 3.76 -11.17
N GLY A 254 -19.36 3.82 -11.31
CA GLY A 254 -18.45 4.39 -10.34
C GLY A 254 -17.58 5.48 -10.97
N TYR A 255 -17.34 6.57 -10.24
CA TYR A 255 -16.43 7.63 -10.64
C TYR A 255 -15.44 7.94 -9.51
N ILE A 256 -14.19 8.15 -9.86
CA ILE A 256 -13.16 8.70 -8.95
C ILE A 256 -12.91 10.11 -9.43
N TYR A 257 -13.28 11.09 -8.60
CA TYR A 257 -12.98 12.49 -8.87
C TYR A 257 -11.65 12.80 -8.19
N VAL A 258 -10.59 12.92 -8.98
CA VAL A 258 -9.24 13.28 -8.52
C VAL A 258 -8.99 14.73 -8.93
N ARG A 259 -8.42 15.52 -8.00
CA ARG A 259 -7.97 16.88 -8.30
C ARG A 259 -6.92 16.91 -9.41
N THR A 260 -6.62 18.10 -9.94
CA THR A 260 -5.65 18.25 -11.04
C THR A 260 -4.20 18.18 -10.57
N GLU A 261 -3.94 18.60 -9.32
CA GLU A 261 -2.62 18.70 -8.68
C GLU A 261 -2.08 17.37 -8.15
#